data_AF-A0A7X6P2T4-F1
#
_entry.id   AF-A0A7X6P2T4-F1
#
_cell.length_a   1.000
_cell.length_b   1.000
_cell.length_c   1.000
_cell.angle_alpha   90.00
_cell.angle_beta   90.00
_cell.angle_gamma   90.00
#
_symmetry.space_group_name_H-M   'P 1'
#
loop_
_entity.id
_entity.type
_entity.pdbx_description
1 polymer ?
#
loop_
_entity_poly.entity_id
_entity_poly.type
_entity_poly.pdbx_seq_one_letter_code
_entity_poly.pdbx_strand_id
1 'polypeptide(L)'
;MVNGNQIRPDYHGVPTTVFTIPELARVGLLEHEARQLGLDIDVRFTDTSGWYSNYRIGETTAAVKIVIDTSTDTIPGAHMLGPEYAELVNFCGLAIKLGLTTRQLKSMTAAYPTIGSDLGSML
;
A
#
# COMPACT_ATOMS: atom_id res chain seq x y z
N MET A 1 7.22 24.00 -34.19
CA MET A 1 5.86 23.82 -33.61
C MET A 1 5.77 22.38 -33.12
N VAL A 2 5.92 22.14 -31.81
CA VAL A 2 5.87 20.77 -31.24
C VAL A 2 4.41 20.35 -31.11
N ASN A 3 3.80 19.93 -32.22
CA ASN A 3 2.47 19.32 -32.25
C ASN A 3 2.63 17.79 -32.29
N GLY A 4 3.10 17.17 -31.20
CA GLY A 4 3.38 15.72 -31.26
C GLY A 4 3.57 14.96 -29.95
N ASN A 5 3.66 15.59 -28.79
CA ASN A 5 3.82 14.87 -27.52
C ASN A 5 2.69 15.21 -26.56
N GLN A 6 1.52 14.60 -26.79
CA GLN A 6 0.41 14.62 -25.84
C GLN A 6 0.47 13.37 -24.97
N ILE A 7 1.22 13.44 -23.87
CA ILE A 7 1.22 12.40 -22.83
C ILE A 7 0.11 12.76 -21.85
N ARG A 8 -0.84 11.86 -21.64
CA ARG A 8 -1.85 12.01 -20.57
C ARG A 8 -1.25 11.52 -19.25
N PRO A 9 -1.28 12.32 -18.18
CA PRO A 9 -0.88 11.85 -16.87
C PRO A 9 -1.77 10.68 -16.44
N ASP A 10 -1.15 9.64 -15.90
CA ASP A 10 -1.86 8.53 -15.26
C ASP A 10 -1.64 8.64 -13.74
N TYR A 11 -2.74 8.94 -13.05
CA TYR A 11 -2.79 9.19 -11.61
C TYR A 11 -3.06 7.92 -10.79
N HIS A 12 -3.22 6.75 -11.42
CA HIS A 12 -3.30 5.50 -10.69
C HIS A 12 -1.99 5.22 -9.95
N GLY A 13 -2.11 4.80 -8.69
CA GLY A 13 -0.96 4.43 -7.87
C GLY A 13 -0.12 5.61 -7.37
N VAL A 14 -0.62 6.86 -7.44
CA VAL A 14 0.07 8.02 -6.88
C VAL A 14 -0.12 8.05 -5.36
N PRO A 15 0.93 7.88 -4.55
CA PRO A 15 0.82 7.90 -3.10
C PRO A 15 0.68 9.33 -2.57
N THR A 16 0.16 9.45 -1.34
CA THR A 16 0.13 10.69 -0.58
C THR A 16 0.54 10.38 0.86
N THR A 17 1.44 11.19 1.39
CA THR A 17 1.98 10.99 2.74
C THR A 17 1.99 12.29 3.53
N VAL A 18 1.61 12.20 4.79
CA VAL A 18 1.82 13.23 5.81
C VAL A 18 2.98 12.77 6.68
N PHE A 19 4.11 13.50 6.61
CA PHE A 19 5.34 13.19 7.33
C PHE A 19 5.30 13.68 8.80
N THR A 20 4.29 13.23 9.53
CA THR A 20 4.22 13.33 11.00
C THR A 20 5.06 12.23 11.65
N ILE A 21 5.03 12.17 12.99
CA ILE A 21 5.66 11.09 13.76
C ILE A 21 4.54 10.32 14.50
N PRO A 22 4.23 9.06 14.11
CA PRO A 22 4.70 8.37 12.90
C PRO A 22 4.07 8.91 11.61
N GLU A 23 4.57 8.47 10.46
CA GLU A 23 4.11 8.87 9.13
C GLU A 23 2.74 8.26 8.83
N LEU A 24 1.86 9.00 8.16
CA LEU A 24 0.59 8.51 7.64
C LEU A 24 0.62 8.55 6.11
N ALA A 25 0.60 7.38 5.49
CA ALA A 25 0.69 7.20 4.05
C ALA A 25 -0.56 6.52 3.49
N ARG A 26 -0.94 6.88 2.26
CA ARG A 26 -1.98 6.16 1.52
C ARG A 26 -1.71 6.14 0.02
N VAL A 27 -2.32 5.19 -0.66
CA VAL A 27 -2.39 5.14 -2.13
C VAL A 27 -3.68 4.46 -2.58
N GLY A 28 -4.22 4.89 -3.72
CA GLY A 28 -5.42 4.29 -4.30
C GLY A 28 -6.71 4.65 -3.56
N LEU A 29 -7.68 3.74 -3.63
CA LEU A 29 -9.05 3.92 -3.17
C LEU A 29 -9.19 3.79 -1.64
N LEU A 30 -10.07 4.61 -1.08
CA LEU A 30 -10.69 4.37 0.21
C LEU A 30 -11.69 3.20 0.10
N GLU A 31 -11.98 2.56 1.22
CA GLU A 31 -12.95 1.46 1.27
C GLU A 31 -14.32 1.85 0.69
N HIS A 32 -14.86 3.00 1.07
CA HIS A 32 -16.18 3.42 0.59
C HIS A 32 -16.17 3.75 -0.91
N GLU A 33 -15.06 4.27 -1.44
CA GLU A 33 -14.90 4.54 -2.88
C GLU A 33 -14.91 3.22 -3.66
N ALA A 34 -14.17 2.21 -3.17
CA ALA A 34 -14.16 0.88 -3.78
C ALA A 34 -15.54 0.21 -3.77
N ARG A 35 -16.29 0.33 -2.66
CA ARG A 35 -17.69 -0.16 -2.59
C ARG A 35 -18.62 0.60 -3.54
N GLN A 36 -18.48 1.92 -3.67
CA GLN A 36 -19.28 2.73 -4.60
C GLN A 36 -19.02 2.37 -6.07
N LEU A 37 -17.80 1.95 -6.40
CA LEU A 37 -17.45 1.42 -7.72
C LEU A 37 -17.94 -0.02 -7.96
N GLY A 38 -18.55 -0.66 -6.96
CA GLY A 38 -19.10 -2.01 -7.07
C GLY A 38 -18.04 -3.11 -7.03
N LEU A 39 -16.83 -2.84 -6.50
CA LEU A 39 -15.78 -3.84 -6.36
C LEU A 39 -16.11 -4.84 -5.24
N ASP A 40 -15.76 -6.11 -5.45
CA ASP A 40 -15.87 -7.16 -4.43
C ASP A 40 -14.62 -7.16 -3.55
N ILE A 41 -14.68 -6.42 -2.45
CA ILE A 41 -13.50 -6.11 -1.63
C ILE A 41 -13.39 -6.91 -0.34
N ASP A 42 -12.17 -7.36 -0.06
CA ASP A 42 -11.69 -7.78 1.26
C ASP A 42 -10.88 -6.64 1.89
N VAL A 43 -11.22 -6.24 3.12
CA VAL A 43 -10.55 -5.13 3.82
C VAL A 43 -9.79 -5.70 5.00
N ARG A 44 -8.46 -5.68 4.90
CA ARG A 44 -7.57 -6.20 5.93
C ARG A 44 -6.99 -5.08 6.74
N PHE A 45 -7.38 -5.02 8.01
CA PHE A 45 -6.78 -4.15 9.00
C PHE A 45 -5.91 -4.97 9.93
N THR A 46 -4.67 -4.51 10.16
CA THR A 46 -3.72 -5.14 11.06
C THR A 46 -3.00 -4.09 11.89
N ASP A 47 -3.00 -4.27 13.20
CA ASP A 47 -2.08 -3.58 14.10
C ASP A 47 -0.69 -4.22 13.95
N THR A 48 0.27 -3.42 13.50
CA THR A 48 1.64 -3.87 13.21
C THR A 48 2.63 -3.41 14.28
N SER A 49 2.18 -2.76 15.35
CA SER A 49 3.06 -2.30 16.45
C SER A 49 3.83 -3.44 17.12
N GLY A 50 3.22 -4.63 17.19
CA GLY A 50 3.85 -5.85 17.73
C GLY A 50 4.75 -6.60 16.75
N TRP A 51 4.85 -6.18 15.48
CA TRP A 51 5.66 -6.86 14.48
C TRP A 51 7.14 -6.54 14.70
N TYR A 52 8.03 -7.50 14.43
CA TYR A 52 9.45 -7.36 14.80
C TYR A 52 10.14 -6.14 14.17
N SER A 53 9.71 -5.74 12.97
CA SER A 53 10.15 -4.53 12.27
C SER A 53 9.92 -3.23 13.07
N ASN A 54 8.76 -3.10 13.73
CA ASN A 54 8.38 -1.97 14.59
C ASN A 54 8.84 -2.19 16.05
N TYR A 55 8.67 -3.39 16.58
CA TYR A 55 9.06 -3.76 17.94
C TYR A 55 10.54 -3.50 18.21
N ARG A 56 11.42 -3.85 17.27
CA ARG A 56 12.89 -3.69 17.44
C ARG A 56 13.32 -2.22 17.62
N ILE A 57 12.52 -1.27 17.14
CA ILE A 57 12.80 0.17 17.25
C ILE A 57 11.95 0.84 18.34
N GLY A 58 11.14 0.06 19.07
CA GLY A 58 10.28 0.57 20.13
C GLY A 58 9.07 1.37 19.64
N GLU A 59 8.66 1.21 18.38
CA GLU A 59 7.43 1.82 17.88
C GLU A 59 6.21 1.08 18.45
N THR A 60 5.27 1.83 19.00
CA THR A 60 4.05 1.31 19.63
C THR A 60 2.77 1.74 18.91
N THR A 61 2.90 2.61 17.91
CA THR A 61 1.81 3.14 17.09
C THR A 61 2.11 2.82 15.62
N ALA A 62 1.65 1.66 15.17
CA ALA A 62 1.74 1.28 13.77
C ALA A 62 0.56 0.41 13.36
N ALA A 63 -0.02 0.67 12.19
CA ALA A 63 -1.12 -0.12 11.64
C ALA A 63 -1.19 0.01 10.13
N VAL A 64 -1.77 -1.00 9.49
CA VAL A 64 -2.03 -1.00 8.05
C VAL A 64 -3.49 -1.38 7.78
N LYS A 65 -4.06 -0.77 6.74
CA LYS A 65 -5.32 -1.19 6.13
C LYS A 65 -5.15 -1.34 4.62
N ILE A 66 -5.26 -2.57 4.13
CA ILE A 66 -5.21 -2.89 2.70
C ILE A 66 -6.61 -3.24 2.21
N VAL A 67 -7.00 -2.67 1.08
CA VAL A 67 -8.22 -3.01 0.34
C VAL A 67 -7.80 -3.92 -0.81
N ILE A 68 -8.34 -5.12 -0.87
CA ILE A 68 -8.06 -6.13 -1.89
C ILE A 68 -9.32 -6.37 -2.70
N ASP A 69 -9.23 -6.25 -4.03
CA ASP A 69 -10.28 -6.72 -4.94
C ASP A 69 -10.14 -8.23 -5.09
N THR A 70 -11.11 -8.96 -4.56
CA THR A 70 -11.10 -10.44 -4.53
C THR A 70 -11.34 -11.05 -5.90
N SER A 71 -11.95 -10.31 -6.83
CA SER A 71 -12.23 -10.78 -8.19
C SER A 71 -10.98 -10.83 -9.06
N THR A 72 -10.06 -9.88 -8.85
CA THR A 72 -8.81 -9.72 -9.64
C THR A 72 -7.55 -10.06 -8.84
N ASP A 73 -7.67 -10.32 -7.54
CA ASP A 73 -6.54 -10.50 -6.61
C ASP A 73 -5.60 -9.29 -6.60
N THR A 74 -6.10 -8.08 -6.78
CA THR A 74 -5.29 -6.84 -6.82
C THR A 74 -5.55 -5.95 -5.60
N ILE A 75 -4.68 -4.96 -5.38
CA ILE A 75 -4.82 -4.00 -4.28
C ILE A 75 -5.33 -2.67 -4.85
N PRO A 76 -6.64 -2.37 -4.87
CA PRO A 76 -7.14 -1.06 -5.27
C PRO A 76 -6.76 0.08 -4.32
N GLY A 77 -6.37 -0.21 -3.07
CA GLY A 77 -5.93 0.83 -2.12
C GLY A 77 -5.21 0.30 -0.88
N ALA A 78 -4.32 1.13 -0.34
CA ALA A 78 -3.57 0.84 0.87
C ALA A 78 -3.42 2.09 1.74
N HIS A 79 -3.49 1.92 3.05
CA HIS A 79 -3.44 2.98 4.06
C HIS A 79 -2.54 2.50 5.19
N MET A 80 -1.56 3.30 5.60
CA MET A 80 -0.48 2.83 6.44
C MET A 80 -0.10 3.93 7.42
N LEU A 81 -0.03 3.61 8.70
CA LEU A 81 0.47 4.47 9.77
C LEU A 81 1.68 3.79 10.41
N GLY A 82 2.85 4.41 10.39
CA GLY A 82 4.06 3.81 10.98
C GLY A 82 5.36 4.42 10.45
N PRO A 83 6.51 4.12 11.08
CA PRO A 83 7.83 4.55 10.61
C PRO A 83 8.18 3.84 9.30
N GLU A 84 8.81 4.57 8.36
CA GLU A 84 9.19 4.09 7.02
C GLU A 84 8.00 3.64 6.14
N TYR A 85 6.76 3.90 6.54
CA TYR A 85 5.57 3.51 5.77
C TYR A 85 5.39 4.41 4.53
N ALA A 86 5.99 5.60 4.50
CA ALA A 86 6.13 6.40 3.28
C ALA A 86 6.94 5.70 2.19
N GLU A 87 7.88 4.81 2.55
CA GLU A 87 8.62 4.00 1.59
C GLU A 87 7.81 2.77 1.18
N LEU A 88 7.15 2.11 2.14
CA LEU A 88 6.35 0.93 1.85
C LEU A 88 5.18 1.24 0.89
N VAL A 89 4.52 2.38 1.05
CA VAL A 89 3.38 2.77 0.19
C VAL A 89 3.78 2.89 -1.29
N ASN A 90 5.06 3.17 -1.60
CA ASN A 90 5.55 3.22 -2.98
C ASN A 90 5.43 1.86 -3.68
N PHE A 91 5.62 0.75 -2.96
CA PHE A 91 5.43 -0.59 -3.50
C PHE A 91 3.95 -0.88 -3.78
N CYS A 92 3.03 -0.43 -2.91
CA CYS A 92 1.60 -0.50 -3.17
C CYS A 92 1.19 0.36 -4.38
N GLY A 93 1.77 1.55 -4.52
CA GLY A 93 1.56 2.42 -5.69
C GLY A 93 2.03 1.77 -6.99
N LEU A 94 3.21 1.14 -6.96
CA LEU A 94 3.73 0.36 -8.09
C LEU A 94 2.80 -0.83 -8.42
N ALA A 95 2.30 -1.52 -7.41
CA ALA A 95 1.36 -2.63 -7.59
C ALA A 95 0.07 -2.19 -8.29
N ILE A 96 -0.51 -1.07 -7.85
CA ILE A 96 -1.68 -0.47 -8.51
C ILE A 96 -1.36 -0.08 -9.94
N LYS A 97 -0.21 0.58 -10.15
CA LYS A 97 0.23 1.08 -11.46
C LYS A 97 0.39 -0.06 -12.48
N LEU A 98 0.91 -1.19 -12.04
CA LEU A 98 1.23 -2.34 -12.91
C LEU A 98 0.14 -3.42 -12.87
N GLY A 99 -0.92 -3.27 -12.07
CA GLY A 99 -1.95 -4.29 -11.90
C GLY A 99 -1.42 -5.59 -11.29
N LEU A 100 -0.48 -5.51 -10.35
CA LEU A 100 0.09 -6.69 -9.71
C LEU A 100 -0.91 -7.34 -8.76
N THR A 101 -0.90 -8.67 -8.77
CA THR A 101 -1.70 -9.47 -7.84
C THR A 101 -1.07 -9.53 -6.45
N THR A 102 -1.86 -9.82 -5.42
CA THR A 102 -1.34 -10.03 -4.05
C THR A 102 -0.37 -11.21 -4.02
N ARG A 103 -0.62 -12.26 -4.81
CA ARG A 103 0.29 -13.40 -4.97
C ARG A 103 1.65 -13.00 -5.55
N GLN A 104 1.67 -12.15 -6.57
CA GLN A 104 2.92 -11.63 -7.14
C GLN A 104 3.70 -10.81 -6.11
N LEU A 105 3.02 -9.97 -5.32
CA LEU A 105 3.68 -9.21 -4.25
C LEU A 105 4.23 -10.11 -3.15
N LYS A 106 3.46 -11.12 -2.71
CA LYS A 106 3.90 -12.11 -1.72
C LYS A 106 5.09 -12.95 -2.18
N SER A 107 5.28 -13.09 -3.49
CA SER A 107 6.41 -13.85 -4.05
C SER A 107 7.74 -13.11 -3.98
N MET A 108 7.74 -11.81 -3.62
CA MET A 108 8.95 -11.01 -3.47
C MET A 108 9.78 -11.48 -2.27
N THR A 109 11.04 -11.83 -2.51
CA THR A 109 12.01 -12.03 -1.42
C THR A 109 12.44 -10.68 -0.84
N ALA A 110 12.05 -10.42 0.40
CA ALA A 110 12.39 -9.19 1.11
C ALA A 110 13.53 -9.38 2.11
N ALA A 111 14.31 -8.32 2.34
CA ALA A 111 15.28 -8.28 3.42
C ALA A 111 14.55 -8.22 4.77
N TYR A 112 14.88 -9.13 5.69
CA TYR A 112 14.31 -9.17 7.03
C TYR A 112 15.34 -8.69 8.06
N PRO A 113 14.96 -7.85 9.06
CA PRO A 113 13.62 -7.39 9.41
C PRO A 113 13.35 -5.93 8.97
N THR A 114 12.95 -5.74 7.71
CA THR A 114 12.55 -4.40 7.21
C THR A 114 11.03 -4.25 7.23
N ILE A 115 10.54 -3.01 7.24
CA ILE A 115 9.12 -2.74 6.96
C ILE A 115 8.73 -3.30 5.56
N GLY A 116 9.65 -3.32 4.60
CA GLY A 116 9.43 -3.98 3.31
C GLY A 116 9.12 -5.48 3.42
N SER A 117 9.73 -6.19 4.38
CA SER A 117 9.46 -7.62 4.61
C SER A 117 8.10 -7.92 5.20
N ASP A 118 7.44 -6.91 5.77
CA ASP A 118 6.12 -7.04 6.35
C ASP A 118 5.03 -7.16 5.26
N LEU A 119 5.26 -6.62 4.06
CA LEU A 119 4.27 -6.55 2.97
C LEU A 119 3.58 -7.89 2.71
N GLY A 120 4.34 -8.98 2.66
CA GLY A 120 3.78 -10.32 2.41
C GLY A 120 2.79 -10.78 3.49
N SER A 121 3.01 -10.37 4.74
CA SER A 121 2.15 -10.67 5.89
C SER A 121 0.95 -9.72 6.00
N MET A 122 1.02 -8.52 5.40
CA MET A 122 -0.10 -7.56 5.36
C MET A 122 -1.18 -7.96 4.35
N LEU A 123 -0.78 -8.71 3.31
CA LEU A 123 -1.61 -9.14 2.17
C LEU A 123 -2.26 -10.50 2.37
#